data_AF-A0A4Q0QJS9-F1
#
_entry.id   AF-A0A4Q0QJS9-F1
#
_cell.length_a   1.000
_cell.length_b   1.000
_cell.length_c   1.000
_cell.angle_alpha   90.00
_cell.angle_beta   90.00
_cell.angle_gamma   90.00
#
_symmetry.space_group_name_H-M   'P 1'
#
loop_
_entity.id
_entity.type
_entity.pdbx_description
1 polymer ?
#
loop_
_entity_poly.entity_id
_entity_poly.type
_entity_poly.pdbx_seq_one_letter_code
_entity_poly.pdbx_strand_id
1 'polypeptide(L)' 'MGMVMVKCPQTGRVIPTGIKSDRETFLRSVVFYGNTHCPDCRANHNWFAREAWVEEPVVRPVEMFGAARCADA' A
#
# COMPACT_ATOMS: atom_id res chain seq x y z
N MET A 1 1.08 6.92 -5.90
CA MET A 1 -0.13 6.77 -5.07
C MET A 1 -0.39 5.31 -4.78
N GLY A 2 0.06 4.84 -3.62
CA GLY A 2 -0.14 3.48 -3.14
C GLY A 2 -1.34 3.35 -2.21
N MET A 3 -1.52 2.16 -1.66
CA MET A 3 -2.56 1.85 -0.67
C MET A 3 -1.94 1.70 0.72
N VAL A 4 -2.52 2.34 1.73
CA VAL A 4 -2.09 2.15 3.12
C VAL A 4 -2.53 0.77 3.58
N MET A 5 -1.56 -0.04 3.99
CA MET A 5 -1.70 -1.39 4.48
C MET A 5 -1.40 -1.42 5.97
N VAL A 6 -2.09 -2.30 6.70
CA VAL A 6 -1.88 -2.51 8.14
C VAL A 6 -1.89 -3.99 8.46
N LYS A 7 -1.25 -4.37 9.56
CA LYS A 7 -1.29 -5.74 10.06
C LYS A 7 -2.48 -5.91 11.02
N CYS A 8 -3.33 -6.88 10.75
CA CYS A 8 -4.36 -7.30 11.68
C CYS A 8 -3.70 -7.85 12.97
N PRO A 9 -4.01 -7.29 14.16
CA PRO A 9 -3.41 -7.76 15.42
C PRO A 9 -3.93 -9.14 15.85
N GLN A 10 -5.08 -9.57 15.32
CA GLN A 10 -5.70 -10.86 15.67
C GLN A 10 -5.21 -12.01 14.77
N THR A 11 -5.17 -11.78 13.47
CA THR A 11 -4.81 -12.83 12.49
C THR A 11 -3.37 -12.73 12.02
N GLY A 12 -2.70 -11.60 12.25
CA GLY A 12 -1.38 -11.29 11.72
C GLY A 12 -1.35 -11.05 10.21
N ARG A 13 -2.49 -11.04 9.52
CA ARG A 13 -2.59 -10.81 8.08
C ARG A 13 -2.50 -9.33 7.74
N VAL A 14 -2.00 -9.05 6.54
CA VAL A 14 -1.97 -7.69 6.00
C VAL A 14 -3.34 -7.38 5.40
N ILE A 15 -3.92 -6.25 5.79
CA ILE A 15 -5.23 -5.80 5.30
C ILE A 15 -5.11 -4.40 4.67
N PRO A 16 -5.79 -4.16 3.54
CA PRO A 16 -5.86 -2.83 2.94
C PRO A 16 -6.81 -1.94 3.74
N THR A 17 -6.39 -0.71 4.04
CA THR A 17 -7.22 0.26 4.78
C THR A 17 -8.21 1.00 3.88
N GLY A 18 -8.03 0.92 2.56
CA GLY A 18 -8.78 1.70 1.56
C GLY A 18 -8.28 3.14 1.39
N ILE A 19 -7.37 3.61 2.25
CA ILE A 19 -6.75 4.93 2.15
C ILE A 19 -5.66 4.86 1.08
N LYS A 20 -5.77 5.73 0.08
CA LYS A 20 -4.70 5.93 -0.92
C LYS A 20 -3.84 7.10 -0.51
N SER A 21 -2.53 6.87 -0.41
CA SER A 21 -1.57 7.91 -0.07
C SER A 21 -0.23 7.59 -0.72
N ASP A 22 0.61 8.59 -0.89
CA ASP A 22 2.01 8.41 -1.27
C ASP A 22 2.84 8.18 -0.01
N ARG A 23 3.91 7.40 -0.13
CA ARG A 23 4.75 7.05 1.03
C ARG A 23 5.30 8.29 1.73
N GLU A 24 5.72 9.30 0.98
CA GLU A 24 6.27 10.54 1.54
C GLU A 24 5.24 11.33 2.34
N THR A 25 4.04 11.51 1.79
CA THR A 25 2.92 12.20 2.46
C THR A 25 2.48 11.46 3.72
N PHE A 26 2.44 10.13 3.66
CA PHE A 26 2.11 9.29 4.81
C PHE A 26 3.15 9.44 5.93
N LEU A 27 4.45 9.41 5.62
CA LEU A 27 5.53 9.55 6.61
C LEU A 27 5.56 10.94 7.27
N ARG A 28 5.19 12.00 6.54
CA ARG A 28 5.09 13.36 7.08
C ARG A 28 3.88 13.56 8.01
N SER A 29 2.93 12.63 7.99
CA SER A 29 1.69 12.75 8.74
C SER A 29 1.76 11.91 10.02
N VAL A 30 2.40 12.49 11.04
CA VAL A 30 2.85 11.82 12.27
C VAL A 30 1.73 11.34 13.21
N VAL A 31 0.47 11.70 12.97
CA VAL A 31 -0.64 11.55 13.93
C VAL A 31 -1.85 10.82 13.34
N PHE A 32 -1.63 9.83 12.47
CA PHE A 32 -2.76 9.02 11.98
C PHE A 32 -3.17 7.94 12.99
N TYR A 33 -4.39 8.09 13.50
CA TYR A 33 -5.18 7.03 14.09
C TYR A 33 -6.25 6.63 13.07
N GLY A 34 -6.19 5.39 12.60
CA GLY A 34 -7.12 4.86 11.62
C GLY A 34 -7.95 3.74 12.21
N ASN A 35 -9.18 3.60 11.71
CA ASN A 35 -10.03 2.44 11.94
C ASN A 35 -10.26 1.74 10.60
N THR A 36 -10.02 0.43 10.55
CA THR A 36 -10.24 -0.37 9.35
C THR A 36 -10.97 -1.66 9.70
N HIS A 37 -12.02 -1.96 8.94
CA HIS A 37 -12.72 -3.23 9.02
C HIS A 37 -11.89 -4.34 8.38
N CYS A 38 -11.54 -5.35 9.17
CA CYS A 38 -10.79 -6.50 8.69
C CYS A 38 -11.74 -7.58 8.14
N PRO A 39 -11.60 -7.99 6.86
CA PRO A 39 -12.45 -9.02 6.29
C PRO A 39 -12.21 -10.42 6.89
N ASP A 40 -11.01 -10.68 7.41
CA ASP A 40 -10.64 -11.98 7.97
C ASP A 40 -11.26 -12.23 9.35
N CYS A 41 -11.14 -11.27 10.27
CA CYS A 41 -11.69 -11.40 11.63
C CYS A 41 -13.08 -10.75 11.79
N ARG A 42 -13.57 -10.04 10.76
CA ARG A 42 -14.84 -9.31 10.73
C ARG A 42 -14.99 -8.32 11.89
N ALA A 43 -13.88 -7.72 12.29
CA ALA A 43 -13.83 -6.72 13.37
C ALA A 43 -13.14 -5.46 12.88
N ASN A 44 -13.47 -4.34 13.52
CA ASN A 44 -12.80 -3.08 13.28
C ASN A 44 -11.50 -3.02 14.08
N HIS A 45 -10.40 -2.75 13.40
CA HIS A 45 -9.09 -2.60 14.00
C HIS A 45 -8.67 -1.15 14.00
N ASN A 46 -8.27 -0.71 15.19
CA ASN A 46 -7.61 0.56 15.39
C ASN A 46 -6.11 0.34 15.21
N TRP A 47 -5.48 1.22 14.46
CA TRP A 47 -4.06 1.13 14.15
C TRP A 47 -3.44 2.52 14.14
N PHE A 48 -2.15 2.57 14.44
CA PHE A 48 -1.36 3.79 14.41
C PHE A 48 -0.53 3.85 13.13
N ALA A 49 -0.15 5.07 12.72
CA ALA A 49 0.76 5.29 11.58
C ALA A 49 2.03 4.42 11.63
N ARG A 50 2.54 4.11 12.83
CA ARG A 50 3.73 3.27 13.05
C ARG A 50 3.52 1.79 12.70
N GLU A 51 2.28 1.33 12.69
CA GLU A 51 1.88 -0.05 12.38
C GLU A 51 1.41 -0.20 10.93
N ALA A 52 1.42 0.92 10.19
CA ALA A 52 0.92 1.05 8.84
C ALA A 52 2.04 1.41 7.87
N TRP A 53 1.90 1.00 6.62
CA TRP A 53 2.82 1.36 5.55
C TRP A 53 2.07 1.55 4.24
N VAL A 54 2.62 2.34 3.33
CA VAL A 54 2.07 2.48 1.98
C VAL A 54 2.69 1.42 1.09
N GLU A 55 1.85 0.59 0.48
CA GLU A 55 2.24 -0.32 -0.60
C GLU A 55 2.02 0.38 -1.94
N GLU A 56 3.11 0.81 -2.55
CA GLU A 56 3.12 1.47 -3.87
C GLU A 56 3.44 0.43 -4.95
N PRO A 57 2.68 0.38 -6.06
CA PRO A 57 3.02 -0.49 -7.16
C PRO A 57 4.35 -0.03 -7.75
N VAL A 58 5.37 -0.89 -7.66
CA VAL A 58 6.67 -0.63 -8.30
C VAL A 58 6.48 -0.79 -9.80
N VAL A 59 6.17 0.30 -10.49
CA VAL A 59 6.28 0.35 -11.95
C VAL A 59 7.76 0.22 -12.30
N ARG A 60 8.19 -1.02 -12.59
CA ARG A 60 9.54 -1.27 -13.09
C ARG A 60 9.61 -0.73 -14.52
N PRO A 61 10.60 0.11 -14.88
CA PRO A 61 10.72 0.68 -16.23
C PRO A 61 11.00 -0.32 -17.38
N VAL A 62 10.97 -1.62 -17.12
CA VAL A 62 11.32 -2.67 -18.11
C VAL A 62 10.35 -2.66 -19.32
N GLU A 63 9.16 -2.07 -19.19
CA GLU A 63 8.19 -2.00 -20.28
C GLU A 63 8.35 -0.78 -21.22
N MET A 64 9.32 0.13 -20.99
CA MET A 64 9.52 1.29 -21.87
C MET A 64 10.65 1.13 -22.91
N PHE A 65 11.60 0.22 -22.72
CA PHE A 65 12.73 0.02 -23.66
C PHE A 65 12.58 -1.22 -24.58
N GLY A 66 11.40 -1.82 -24.66
CA GLY A 66 11.14 -3.01 -25.47
C GLY A 66 10.69 -2.77 -26.92
N ALA A 67 10.48 -1.52 -27.34
CA ALA A 67 9.96 -1.18 -28.68
C ALA A 67 11.06 -0.78 -29.69
N ALA A 68 12.27 -1.34 -29.57
CA ALA A 68 13.35 -1.13 -30.54
C ALA A 68 13.92 -2.47 -30.98
N ARG A 69 13.13 -3.28 -31.70
CA ARG A 69 13.63 -4.42 -32.50
C ARG A 69 12.58 -4.93 -33.49
N CYS A 70 12.42 -4.17 -34.57
CA CYS A 70 12.11 -4.69 -35.91
C CYS A 70 12.86 -3.79 -36.91
N ALA A 71 14.17 -4.01 -37.02
CA ALA A 71 14.89 -3.67 -38.24
C ALA A 71 14.65 -4.85 -39.19
N ASP A 72 13.60 -4.74 -39.99
CA ASP A 72 13.31 -5.62 -41.11
C ASP A 72 13.73 -4.90 -42.41
N ALA A 73 14.42 -5.67 -43.26
CA ALA A 73 14.84 -5.43 -44.65
C ALA A 73 16.19 -4.72 -44.88
#